data_AF-A0A6J0NXR6-F1
#
_entry.id   AF-A0A6J0NXR6-F1
#
_cell.length_a   1.000
_cell.length_b   1.000
_cell.length_c   1.000
_cell.angle_alpha   90.00
_cell.angle_beta   90.00
_cell.angle_gamma   90.00
#
_symmetry.space_group_name_H-M   'P 1'
#
loop_
_entity.id
_entity.type
_entity.pdbx_description
1 polymer ?
#
loop_
_entity_poly.entity_id
_entity_poly.type
_entity_poly.pdbx_seq_one_letter_code
_entity_poly.pdbx_strand_id
1 'polypeptide(L)'
;MISSSPAAIIAHPPPSPESSKLPLNLLSLPHITRRYLIKTLSLCLAAPSLSVAPVHARGLFQMPPLRLSNRYYLVRAGESDYESLGIINTNPVEKTSVDSGLSEKGKKQTVKAALQLKAMGACDRNCWLWPSITQRAYQAAEIIASINGISRSYIVPEYSFLDARGLGAYEGKKLDSISEVYALDSISMKTKPPPISDGTPNESVSDVFVRVTQLMSILETQYSEDTVVIVSPDSDNLSVLQAGVQGLDLRRHSELYFGPGEVRLLDADSIPVYKQPASAVYKCTNPPNCD
;
A
#
# COMPACT_ATOMS: atom_id res chain seq x y z
N MET A 1 -20.56 -18.68 58.79
CA MET A 1 -19.11 -18.62 59.07
C MET A 1 -18.37 -19.06 57.81
N ILE A 2 -17.33 -18.30 57.43
CA ILE A 2 -16.37 -18.49 56.30
C ILE A 2 -17.02 -18.15 54.94
N SER A 3 -16.87 -16.98 54.29
CA SER A 3 -15.75 -16.06 53.97
C SER A 3 -14.71 -16.62 53.00
N SER A 4 -14.76 -16.15 51.75
CA SER A 4 -13.63 -16.20 50.80
C SER A 4 -13.72 -15.03 49.80
N SER A 5 -12.84 -14.05 50.00
CA SER A 5 -12.56 -12.93 49.08
C SER A 5 -11.67 -13.37 47.90
N PRO A 6 -11.68 -12.64 46.77
CA PRO A 6 -10.80 -12.92 45.63
C PRO A 6 -9.38 -12.37 45.85
N ALA A 7 -8.39 -13.12 45.37
CA ALA A 7 -6.96 -12.82 45.46
C ALA A 7 -6.56 -11.70 44.49
N ALA A 8 -5.82 -10.71 45.00
CA ALA A 8 -5.20 -9.64 44.24
C ALA A 8 -3.90 -10.13 43.56
N ILE A 9 -3.76 -9.87 42.27
CA ILE A 9 -2.55 -10.14 41.49
C ILE A 9 -1.59 -8.96 41.69
N ILE A 10 -0.41 -9.23 42.25
CA ILE A 10 0.69 -8.28 42.44
C ILE A 10 1.47 -8.18 41.12
N ALA A 11 1.57 -6.97 40.55
CA ALA A 11 2.38 -6.68 39.38
C ALA A 11 3.85 -6.48 39.77
N HIS A 12 4.76 -7.21 39.14
CA HIS A 12 6.21 -7.01 39.25
C HIS A 12 6.72 -6.00 38.20
N PRO A 13 7.65 -5.08 38.54
CA PRO A 13 8.28 -4.19 37.58
C PRO A 13 9.35 -4.91 36.72
N PRO A 14 9.63 -4.41 35.49
CA PRO A 14 10.59 -5.03 34.58
C PRO A 14 12.05 -4.84 35.05
N PRO A 15 12.96 -5.79 34.73
CA PRO A 15 14.37 -5.70 35.12
C PRO A 15 15.17 -4.75 34.21
N SER A 16 16.13 -4.05 34.81
CA SER A 16 17.11 -3.16 34.18
C SER A 16 18.18 -3.93 33.36
N PRO A 17 18.73 -3.36 32.28
CA PRO A 17 19.69 -4.05 31.43
C PRO A 17 21.09 -4.09 32.07
N GLU A 18 21.60 -5.30 32.31
CA GLU A 18 22.98 -5.58 32.71
C GLU A 18 23.95 -5.43 31.52
N SER A 19 25.07 -4.73 31.75
CA SER A 19 26.17 -4.61 30.79
C SER A 19 27.05 -5.88 30.81
N SER A 20 26.98 -6.69 29.78
CA SER A 20 27.93 -7.80 29.57
C SER A 20 29.25 -7.27 29.00
N LYS A 21 30.33 -7.32 29.78
CA LYS A 21 31.71 -7.06 29.31
C LYS A 21 32.30 -8.34 28.73
N LEU A 22 32.64 -8.33 27.44
CA LEU A 22 33.53 -9.31 26.80
C LEU A 22 34.98 -8.78 26.83
N PRO A 23 36.00 -9.62 27.06
CA PRO A 23 37.40 -9.18 27.01
C PRO A 23 37.94 -9.30 25.59
N LEU A 24 38.27 -8.15 24.97
CA LEU A 24 39.03 -8.10 23.72
C LEU A 24 40.52 -8.00 24.05
N ASN A 25 41.23 -9.13 23.89
CA ASN A 25 42.67 -9.12 23.62
C ASN A 25 42.86 -8.69 22.16
N LEU A 26 43.37 -7.47 21.92
CA LEU A 26 43.93 -7.09 20.63
C LEU A 26 45.31 -6.44 20.81
N LEU A 27 46.29 -7.20 20.31
CA LEU A 27 47.54 -6.79 19.65
C LEU A 27 47.78 -5.27 19.57
N SER A 28 48.90 -4.85 20.17
CA SER A 28 49.45 -3.50 20.08
C SER A 28 49.74 -3.10 18.63
N LEU A 29 48.97 -2.15 18.09
CA LEU A 29 49.35 -1.41 16.89
C LEU A 29 50.30 -0.25 17.24
N PRO A 30 51.30 0.06 16.40
CA PRO A 30 52.23 1.15 16.67
C PRO A 30 51.54 2.52 16.56
N HIS A 31 51.98 3.45 17.40
CA HIS A 31 51.53 4.83 17.46
C HIS A 31 51.71 5.55 16.12
N ILE A 32 50.60 5.78 15.41
CA ILE A 32 50.57 6.64 14.22
C ILE A 32 50.48 8.09 14.71
N THR A 33 51.58 8.83 14.56
CA THR A 33 51.61 10.27 14.87
C THR A 33 51.00 11.08 13.72
N ARG A 34 50.37 12.21 14.07
CA ARG A 34 49.60 13.14 13.20
C ARG A 34 50.33 13.60 11.91
N ARG A 35 51.63 13.37 11.79
CA ARG A 35 52.47 13.72 10.63
C ARG A 35 52.42 12.68 9.49
N TYR A 36 51.93 11.46 9.72
CA TYR A 36 51.81 10.44 8.66
C TYR A 36 50.55 10.58 7.81
N LEU A 37 49.48 11.19 8.33
CA LEU A 37 48.21 11.40 7.63
C LEU A 37 48.28 12.39 6.45
N ILE A 38 49.29 13.27 6.42
CA ILE A 38 49.45 14.26 5.34
C ILE A 38 50.25 13.69 4.17
N LYS A 39 51.01 12.59 4.37
CA LYS A 39 51.82 11.97 3.29
C LYS A 39 51.07 10.90 2.48
N THR A 40 49.89 10.45 2.92
CA THR A 40 49.08 9.46 2.17
C THR A 40 48.04 10.09 1.24
N LEU A 41 47.94 11.42 1.17
CA LEU A 41 46.91 12.11 0.36
C LEU A 41 47.36 12.49 -1.06
N SER A 42 48.53 12.05 -1.53
CA SER A 42 49.09 12.46 -2.84
C SER A 42 49.16 11.38 -3.91
N LEU A 43 48.51 10.22 -3.73
CA LEU A 43 48.54 9.17 -4.74
C LEU A 43 47.22 8.41 -4.85
N CYS A 44 46.17 9.07 -5.35
CA CYS A 44 44.96 8.46 -5.92
C CYS A 44 44.17 9.50 -6.76
N LEU A 45 44.85 10.14 -7.73
CA LEU A 45 44.19 10.94 -8.77
C LEU A 45 44.20 10.17 -10.10
N ALA A 46 43.51 9.03 -10.11
CA ALA A 46 43.12 8.31 -11.32
C ALA A 46 42.01 7.31 -10.98
N ALA A 47 40.96 7.76 -10.29
CA ALA A 47 39.71 7.02 -10.26
C ALA A 47 38.94 7.33 -11.54
N PRO A 48 38.48 6.35 -12.33
CA PRO A 48 37.51 6.63 -13.37
C PRO A 48 36.32 7.31 -12.71
N SER A 49 35.88 8.42 -13.29
CA SER A 49 34.67 9.12 -12.89
C SER A 49 33.52 8.13 -12.94
N LEU A 50 33.15 7.57 -11.78
CA LEU A 50 31.84 6.97 -11.58
C LEU A 50 30.84 8.07 -11.91
N SER A 51 30.27 7.99 -13.10
CA SER A 51 29.14 8.81 -13.49
C SER A 51 28.01 8.43 -12.54
N VAL A 52 27.92 9.13 -11.41
CA VAL A 52 26.75 9.08 -10.56
C VAL A 52 25.64 9.64 -11.44
N ALA A 53 24.78 8.75 -11.94
CA ALA A 53 23.62 9.16 -12.70
C ALA A 53 22.89 10.23 -11.87
N PRO A 54 22.52 11.37 -12.47
CA PRO A 54 21.85 12.42 -11.72
C PRO A 54 20.61 11.85 -11.05
N VAL A 55 20.56 11.95 -9.72
CA VAL A 55 19.37 11.59 -8.93
C VAL A 55 18.28 12.55 -9.36
N HIS A 56 17.40 12.08 -10.24
CA HIS A 56 16.24 12.83 -10.65
C HIS A 56 15.25 12.81 -9.49
N ALA A 57 15.00 13.98 -8.90
CA ALA A 57 13.86 14.14 -8.02
C ALA A 57 12.62 13.72 -8.80
N ARG A 58 12.03 12.59 -8.41
CA ARG A 58 10.77 12.13 -8.98
C ARG A 58 9.73 13.13 -8.47
N GLY A 59 9.22 13.96 -9.38
CA GLY A 59 8.14 14.89 -9.05
C GLY A 59 6.90 14.15 -8.54
N LEU A 60 5.85 14.89 -8.19
CA LEU A 60 4.57 14.30 -7.79
C LEU A 60 4.13 13.27 -8.83
N PHE A 61 3.72 12.08 -8.38
CA PHE A 61 3.25 11.02 -9.27
C PHE A 61 1.98 11.48 -9.99
N GLN A 62 1.97 11.39 -11.32
CA GLN A 62 0.86 11.80 -12.16
C GLN A 62 0.23 10.58 -12.84
N MET A 63 -1.09 10.56 -12.92
CA MET A 63 -1.88 9.51 -13.58
C MET A 63 -2.35 9.97 -14.97
N PRO A 64 -2.31 9.11 -16.00
CA PRO A 64 -1.52 7.87 -16.04
C PRO A 64 -0.02 8.17 -16.00
N PRO A 65 0.80 7.35 -15.33
CA PRO A 65 2.24 7.59 -15.23
C PRO A 65 2.94 7.33 -16.56
N LEU A 66 4.12 7.93 -16.78
CA LEU A 66 4.96 7.59 -17.94
C LEU A 66 5.51 6.16 -17.87
N ARG A 67 5.82 5.72 -16.65
CA ARG A 67 6.33 4.39 -16.30
C ARG A 67 6.17 4.17 -14.80
N LEU A 68 6.18 2.92 -14.38
CA LEU A 68 6.34 2.54 -12.98
C LEU A 68 7.80 2.17 -12.75
N SER A 69 8.38 2.65 -11.65
CA SER A 69 9.74 2.29 -11.26
C SER A 69 9.80 1.00 -10.45
N ASN A 70 8.70 0.65 -9.79
CA ASN A 70 8.52 -0.57 -9.03
C ASN A 70 7.59 -1.53 -9.78
N ARG A 71 7.61 -2.80 -9.38
CA ARG A 71 6.66 -3.81 -9.84
C ARG A 71 5.53 -3.93 -8.84
N TYR A 72 4.29 -3.81 -9.29
CA TYR A 72 3.12 -3.84 -8.40
C TYR A 72 2.25 -5.06 -8.64
N TYR A 73 1.91 -5.75 -7.56
CA TYR A 73 0.87 -6.76 -7.54
C TYR A 73 -0.30 -6.23 -6.72
N LEU A 74 -1.50 -6.32 -7.28
CA LEU A 74 -2.74 -5.89 -6.66
C LEU A 74 -3.46 -7.12 -6.13
N VAL A 75 -3.84 -7.09 -4.86
CA VAL A 75 -4.52 -8.20 -4.19
C VAL A 75 -5.75 -7.68 -3.48
N ARG A 76 -6.94 -8.18 -3.84
CA ARG A 76 -8.13 -7.98 -3.01
C ARG A 76 -8.08 -9.00 -1.88
N ALA A 77 -8.33 -8.56 -0.66
CA ALA A 77 -8.49 -9.44 0.50
C ALA A 77 -9.55 -10.54 0.22
N GLY A 78 -9.45 -11.65 0.93
CA GLY A 78 -10.53 -12.64 0.91
C GLY A 78 -11.83 -12.08 1.48
N GLU A 79 -12.90 -12.83 1.29
CA GLU A 79 -14.23 -12.53 1.80
C GLU A 79 -14.19 -12.29 3.31
N SER A 80 -14.85 -11.23 3.79
CA SER A 80 -14.98 -10.98 5.23
C SER A 80 -16.19 -11.70 5.86
N ASP A 81 -16.27 -11.72 7.18
CA ASP A 81 -17.48 -12.22 7.86
C ASP A 81 -18.72 -11.37 7.50
N TYR A 82 -18.60 -10.03 7.44
CA TYR A 82 -19.68 -9.18 6.91
C TYR A 82 -20.08 -9.50 5.47
N GLU A 83 -19.12 -9.70 4.56
CA GLU A 83 -19.44 -10.09 3.18
C GLU A 83 -20.09 -11.48 3.12
N SER A 84 -19.70 -12.40 4.00
CA SER A 84 -20.32 -13.73 4.13
C SER A 84 -21.78 -13.66 4.58
N LEU A 85 -22.13 -12.64 5.37
CA LEU A 85 -23.50 -12.31 5.75
C LEU A 85 -24.26 -11.53 4.66
N GLY A 86 -23.59 -11.18 3.57
CA GLY A 86 -24.14 -10.35 2.49
C GLY A 86 -24.40 -8.91 2.93
N ILE A 87 -23.55 -8.36 3.81
CA ILE A 87 -23.67 -7.02 4.37
C ILE A 87 -22.51 -6.14 3.89
N ILE A 88 -22.83 -4.91 3.47
CA ILE A 88 -21.84 -3.87 3.19
C ILE A 88 -21.29 -3.32 4.51
N ASN A 89 -19.97 -3.38 4.67
CA ASN A 89 -19.25 -2.72 5.75
C ASN A 89 -18.10 -1.90 5.18
N THR A 90 -18.24 -0.58 5.29
CA THR A 90 -17.30 0.45 4.84
C THR A 90 -17.06 1.51 5.92
N ASN A 91 -17.66 1.38 7.10
CA ASN A 91 -17.45 2.29 8.20
C ASN A 91 -16.03 2.14 8.79
N PRO A 92 -15.20 3.20 8.79
CA PRO A 92 -13.84 3.12 9.30
C PRO A 92 -13.74 2.87 10.81
N VAL A 93 -14.83 3.04 11.57
CA VAL A 93 -14.86 2.72 13.01
C VAL A 93 -14.79 1.21 13.22
N GLU A 94 -15.43 0.42 12.36
CA GLU A 94 -15.49 -1.04 12.48
C GLU A 94 -14.33 -1.74 11.77
N LYS A 95 -13.44 -1.01 11.09
CA LYS A 95 -12.45 -1.62 10.19
C LYS A 95 -11.47 -2.58 10.87
N THR A 96 -11.21 -2.39 12.16
CA THR A 96 -10.33 -3.26 12.99
C THR A 96 -11.12 -4.23 13.88
N SER A 97 -12.46 -4.24 13.79
CA SER A 97 -13.28 -5.18 14.54
C SER A 97 -13.05 -6.61 14.05
N VAL A 98 -13.32 -7.59 14.92
CA VAL A 98 -13.13 -9.01 14.60
C VAL A 98 -14.01 -9.42 13.42
N ASP A 99 -15.24 -8.90 13.37
CA ASP A 99 -16.24 -9.20 12.32
C ASP A 99 -15.86 -8.58 10.96
N SER A 100 -14.95 -7.59 10.94
CA SER A 100 -14.32 -7.07 9.72
C SER A 100 -13.18 -7.95 9.19
N GLY A 101 -12.86 -9.04 9.88
CA GLY A 101 -11.83 -10.02 9.52
C GLY A 101 -12.23 -10.95 8.38
N LEU A 102 -11.28 -11.78 7.95
CA LEU A 102 -11.48 -12.82 6.95
C LEU A 102 -12.41 -13.93 7.47
N SER A 103 -13.41 -14.29 6.68
CA SER A 103 -14.20 -15.49 6.92
C SER A 103 -13.38 -16.75 6.68
N GLU A 104 -13.92 -17.92 7.05
CA GLU A 104 -13.26 -19.20 6.74
C GLU A 104 -13.06 -19.43 5.23
N LYS A 105 -13.98 -18.92 4.41
CA LYS A 105 -13.84 -18.93 2.95
C LYS A 105 -12.82 -17.88 2.51
N GLY A 106 -12.82 -16.70 3.11
CA GLY A 106 -11.83 -15.64 2.90
C GLY A 106 -10.40 -16.12 3.13
N LYS A 107 -10.14 -16.83 4.23
CA LYS A 107 -8.82 -17.41 4.53
C LYS A 107 -8.35 -18.35 3.42
N LYS A 108 -9.23 -19.22 2.90
CA LYS A 108 -8.91 -20.12 1.78
C LYS A 108 -8.62 -19.36 0.47
N GLN A 109 -9.39 -18.31 0.20
CA GLN A 109 -9.14 -17.42 -0.95
C GLN A 109 -7.79 -16.73 -0.83
N THR A 110 -7.43 -16.22 0.35
CA THR A 110 -6.11 -15.63 0.61
C THR A 110 -4.98 -16.64 0.46
N VAL A 111 -5.13 -17.88 0.93
CA VAL A 111 -4.12 -18.93 0.71
C VAL A 111 -3.92 -19.16 -0.80
N LYS A 112 -5.01 -19.20 -1.59
CA LYS A 112 -4.92 -19.30 -3.05
C LYS A 112 -4.19 -18.10 -3.66
N ALA A 113 -4.51 -16.88 -3.21
CA ALA A 113 -3.85 -15.65 -3.64
C ALA A 113 -2.33 -15.68 -3.35
N ALA A 114 -1.95 -16.12 -2.15
CA ALA A 114 -0.56 -16.23 -1.73
C ALA A 114 0.22 -17.24 -2.58
N LEU A 115 -0.39 -18.38 -2.91
CA LEU A 115 0.19 -19.38 -3.80
C LEU A 115 0.29 -18.88 -5.25
N GLN A 116 -0.69 -18.09 -5.71
CA GLN A 116 -0.65 -17.46 -7.03
C GLN A 116 0.50 -16.44 -7.12
N LEU A 117 0.68 -15.57 -6.13
CA LEU A 117 1.82 -14.65 -6.05
C LEU A 117 3.16 -15.39 -6.10
N LYS A 118 3.26 -16.51 -5.38
CA LYS A 118 4.44 -17.38 -5.40
C LYS A 118 4.71 -17.94 -6.80
N ALA A 119 3.66 -18.44 -7.46
CA ALA A 119 3.76 -18.98 -8.82
C ALA A 119 4.14 -17.90 -9.86
N MET A 120 3.76 -16.64 -9.63
CA MET A 120 4.14 -15.50 -10.46
C MET A 120 5.57 -15.00 -10.19
N GLY A 121 6.28 -15.55 -9.21
CA GLY A 121 7.60 -15.07 -8.79
C GLY A 121 7.55 -13.64 -8.24
N ALA A 122 6.44 -13.25 -7.61
CA ALA A 122 6.24 -11.88 -7.15
C ALA A 122 7.29 -11.48 -6.10
N CYS A 123 7.63 -12.40 -5.19
CA CYS A 123 8.46 -12.11 -4.03
C CYS A 123 9.81 -12.86 -4.02
N ASP A 124 10.28 -13.33 -5.19
CA ASP A 124 11.54 -14.08 -5.32
C ASP A 124 12.78 -13.27 -4.89
N ARG A 125 12.71 -11.94 -5.02
CA ARG A 125 13.78 -11.00 -4.61
C ARG A 125 13.42 -10.19 -3.36
N ASN A 126 12.59 -10.77 -2.48
CA ASN A 126 11.82 -10.06 -1.45
C ASN A 126 10.80 -9.08 -2.06
N CYS A 127 9.74 -8.79 -1.31
CA CYS A 127 8.73 -7.83 -1.70
C CYS A 127 8.18 -7.13 -0.45
N TRP A 128 7.68 -5.92 -0.63
CA TRP A 128 6.99 -5.15 0.42
C TRP A 128 5.49 -5.43 0.34
N LEU A 129 4.87 -5.78 1.46
CA LEU A 129 3.41 -5.92 1.55
C LEU A 129 2.84 -4.62 2.12
N TRP A 130 1.94 -3.99 1.37
CA TRP A 130 1.23 -2.78 1.76
C TRP A 130 -0.26 -3.05 1.93
N PRO A 131 -0.67 -3.64 3.07
CA PRO A 131 -2.08 -3.81 3.38
C PRO A 131 -2.71 -2.53 3.94
N SER A 132 -4.00 -2.34 3.66
CA SER A 132 -4.86 -1.56 4.55
C SER A 132 -4.84 -2.14 5.97
N ILE A 133 -5.00 -1.30 6.98
CA ILE A 133 -5.20 -1.74 8.37
C ILE A 133 -6.58 -2.37 8.66
N THR A 134 -7.47 -2.42 7.67
CA THR A 134 -8.69 -3.24 7.78
C THR A 134 -8.33 -4.68 8.16
N GLN A 135 -9.08 -5.26 9.09
CA GLN A 135 -8.76 -6.54 9.69
C GLN A 135 -8.55 -7.64 8.63
N ARG A 136 -9.43 -7.70 7.62
CA ARG A 136 -9.30 -8.66 6.50
C ARG A 136 -8.07 -8.46 5.63
N ALA A 137 -7.68 -7.22 5.32
CA ALA A 137 -6.51 -6.95 4.47
C ALA A 137 -5.21 -7.22 5.22
N TYR A 138 -5.13 -6.84 6.50
CA TYR A 138 -3.96 -7.11 7.33
C TYR A 138 -3.76 -8.60 7.59
N GLN A 139 -4.84 -9.33 7.94
CA GLN A 139 -4.81 -10.80 8.03
C GLN A 139 -4.40 -11.44 6.70
N ALA A 140 -4.88 -10.91 5.58
CA ALA A 140 -4.50 -11.41 4.27
C ALA A 140 -3.00 -11.23 4.01
N ALA A 141 -2.42 -10.08 4.36
CA ALA A 141 -0.99 -9.84 4.25
C ALA A 141 -0.16 -10.76 5.15
N GLU A 142 -0.60 -11.06 6.38
CA GLU A 142 0.11 -12.03 7.24
C GLU A 142 0.12 -13.44 6.64
N ILE A 143 -0.99 -13.90 6.06
CA ILE A 143 -1.06 -15.20 5.37
C ILE A 143 -0.16 -15.21 4.13
N ILE A 144 -0.22 -14.15 3.31
CA ILE A 144 0.64 -13.99 2.14
C ILE A 144 2.11 -14.02 2.54
N ALA A 145 2.48 -13.30 3.60
CA ALA A 145 3.84 -13.25 4.13
C ALA A 145 4.34 -14.63 4.55
N SER A 146 3.53 -15.34 5.35
CA SER A 146 3.86 -16.68 5.84
C SER A 146 4.14 -17.67 4.70
N ILE A 147 3.29 -17.71 3.68
CA ILE A 147 3.41 -18.65 2.54
C ILE A 147 4.59 -18.32 1.62
N ASN A 148 4.91 -17.02 1.48
CA ASN A 148 5.99 -16.53 0.62
C ASN A 148 7.32 -16.33 1.36
N GLY A 149 7.41 -16.68 2.65
CA GLY A 149 8.64 -16.55 3.43
C GLY A 149 9.07 -15.10 3.70
N ILE A 150 8.12 -14.17 3.72
CA ILE A 150 8.36 -12.75 3.93
C ILE A 150 8.32 -12.46 5.43
N SER A 151 9.34 -11.77 5.96
CA SER A 151 9.35 -11.33 7.35
C SER A 151 8.28 -10.27 7.61
N ARG A 152 7.70 -10.27 8.82
CA ARG A 152 6.74 -9.24 9.26
C ARG A 152 7.29 -7.82 9.15
N SER A 153 8.60 -7.63 9.17
CA SER A 153 9.25 -6.33 8.96
C SER A 153 9.03 -5.73 7.57
N TYR A 154 8.57 -6.53 6.61
CA TYR A 154 8.22 -6.08 5.25
C TYR A 154 6.72 -5.84 5.06
N ILE A 155 5.92 -5.97 6.12
CA ILE A 155 4.52 -5.59 6.13
C ILE A 155 4.45 -4.13 6.60
N VAL A 156 4.01 -3.24 5.71
CA VAL A 156 3.87 -1.81 5.97
C VAL A 156 2.37 -1.47 5.98
N PRO A 157 1.73 -1.43 7.16
CA PRO A 157 0.31 -1.12 7.25
C PRO A 157 0.03 0.31 6.79
N GLU A 158 -0.95 0.45 5.90
CA GLU A 158 -1.46 1.71 5.39
C GLU A 158 -2.81 2.03 6.07
N TYR A 159 -2.91 3.23 6.64
CA TYR A 159 -3.95 3.59 7.59
C TYR A 159 -5.19 4.27 6.98
N SER A 160 -5.05 4.86 5.80
CA SER A 160 -6.02 5.83 5.26
C SER A 160 -6.24 5.70 3.75
N PHE A 161 -5.18 5.66 2.94
CA PHE A 161 -5.27 5.64 1.48
C PHE A 161 -5.80 4.33 0.88
N LEU A 162 -5.84 3.24 1.64
CA LEU A 162 -6.37 1.92 1.30
C LEU A 162 -7.58 1.53 2.14
N ASP A 163 -8.17 2.46 2.90
CA ASP A 163 -9.48 2.18 3.50
C ASP A 163 -10.51 1.80 2.40
N ALA A 164 -11.46 0.95 2.76
CA ALA A 164 -12.55 0.60 1.84
C ALA A 164 -13.29 1.87 1.45
N ARG A 165 -13.77 1.96 0.20
CA ARG A 165 -14.53 3.13 -0.23
C ARG A 165 -15.76 3.31 0.65
N GLY A 166 -15.90 4.46 1.30
CA GLY A 166 -17.07 4.77 2.10
C GLY A 166 -18.33 4.85 1.23
N LEU A 167 -19.34 4.03 1.52
CA LEU A 167 -20.58 3.97 0.72
C LEU A 167 -21.78 4.70 1.38
N GLY A 168 -21.54 5.49 2.43
CA GLY A 168 -22.56 6.31 3.08
C GLY A 168 -23.81 5.54 3.46
N ALA A 169 -24.96 5.95 2.95
CA ALA A 169 -26.27 5.33 3.21
C ALA A 169 -26.43 3.88 2.71
N TYR A 170 -25.40 3.29 2.11
CA TYR A 170 -25.35 1.86 1.81
C TYR A 170 -24.70 1.04 2.93
N GLU A 171 -24.12 1.66 3.95
CA GLU A 171 -23.63 0.96 5.13
C GLU A 171 -24.72 0.07 5.75
N GLY A 172 -24.38 -1.19 6.04
CA GLY A 172 -25.30 -2.17 6.60
C GLY A 172 -26.34 -2.72 5.62
N LYS A 173 -26.39 -2.24 4.36
CA LYS A 173 -27.29 -2.79 3.33
C LYS A 173 -26.77 -4.11 2.77
N LYS A 174 -27.62 -4.77 1.97
CA LYS A 174 -27.27 -5.99 1.25
C LYS A 174 -26.10 -5.75 0.29
N LEU A 175 -25.15 -6.68 0.24
CA LEU A 175 -23.98 -6.62 -0.64
C LEU A 175 -24.36 -6.46 -2.12
N ASP A 176 -25.47 -7.06 -2.53
CA ASP A 176 -26.01 -6.94 -3.90
C ASP A 176 -26.31 -5.49 -4.30
N SER A 177 -26.57 -4.59 -3.35
CA SER A 177 -26.83 -3.17 -3.63
C SER A 177 -25.59 -2.41 -4.13
N ILE A 178 -24.39 -3.01 -4.09
CA ILE A 178 -23.19 -2.45 -4.73
C ILE A 178 -23.40 -2.24 -6.24
N SER A 179 -24.21 -3.07 -6.91
CA SER A 179 -24.48 -2.86 -8.34
C SER A 179 -25.16 -1.52 -8.63
N GLU A 180 -25.96 -1.00 -7.70
CA GLU A 180 -26.58 0.32 -7.81
C GLU A 180 -25.54 1.43 -7.70
N VAL A 181 -24.56 1.28 -6.81
CA VAL A 181 -23.42 2.20 -6.68
C VAL A 181 -22.63 2.25 -8.00
N TYR A 182 -22.28 1.09 -8.56
CA TYR A 182 -21.54 1.04 -9.83
C TYR A 182 -22.35 1.58 -11.02
N ALA A 183 -23.67 1.43 -11.02
CA ALA A 183 -24.52 2.07 -12.01
C ALA A 183 -24.45 3.61 -11.91
N LEU A 184 -24.45 4.16 -10.69
CA LEU A 184 -24.29 5.61 -10.46
C LEU A 184 -22.89 6.10 -10.87
N ASP A 185 -21.85 5.33 -10.57
CA ASP A 185 -20.46 5.66 -10.93
C ASP A 185 -20.25 5.72 -12.44
N SER A 186 -20.94 4.87 -13.20
CA SER A 186 -20.89 4.84 -14.67
C SER A 186 -21.40 6.13 -15.31
N ILE A 187 -22.26 6.87 -14.60
CA ILE A 187 -22.80 8.16 -15.05
C ILE A 187 -21.77 9.26 -14.81
N SER A 188 -21.19 9.32 -13.60
CA SER A 188 -20.24 10.37 -13.21
C SER A 188 -19.31 9.92 -12.09
N MET A 189 -18.00 10.14 -12.31
CA MET A 189 -16.96 9.88 -11.31
C MET A 189 -17.05 10.75 -10.05
N LYS A 190 -17.86 11.82 -10.07
CA LYS A 190 -18.02 12.77 -8.95
C LYS A 190 -19.27 12.48 -8.12
N THR A 191 -20.12 11.56 -8.57
CA THR A 191 -21.31 11.18 -7.81
C THR A 191 -20.88 10.49 -6.52
N LYS A 192 -21.43 10.95 -5.40
CA LYS A 192 -21.25 10.32 -4.10
C LYS A 192 -22.52 9.53 -3.77
N PRO A 193 -22.42 8.35 -3.15
CA PRO A 193 -23.55 7.74 -2.49
C PRO A 193 -24.22 8.73 -1.51
N PRO A 194 -25.52 8.59 -1.19
CA PRO A 194 -26.16 9.47 -0.21
C PRO A 194 -25.44 9.39 1.14
N PRO A 195 -25.33 10.50 1.89
CA PRO A 195 -24.68 10.48 3.20
C PRO A 195 -25.52 9.74 4.26
N ILE A 196 -24.87 9.37 5.36
CA ILE A 196 -25.48 8.77 6.56
C ILE A 196 -24.91 9.44 7.82
N SER A 197 -25.58 9.30 8.96
CA SER A 197 -25.22 9.98 10.22
C SER A 197 -24.36 9.14 11.18
N ASP A 198 -23.96 7.92 10.81
CA ASP A 198 -23.21 6.99 11.68
C ASP A 198 -21.69 7.16 11.59
N GLY A 199 -21.22 8.17 10.86
CA GLY A 199 -19.82 8.44 10.62
C GLY A 199 -19.23 7.76 9.38
N THR A 200 -20.00 6.94 8.65
CA THR A 200 -19.54 6.33 7.40
C THR A 200 -19.33 7.40 6.32
N PRO A 201 -18.13 7.52 5.73
CA PRO A 201 -17.90 8.42 4.60
C PRO A 201 -18.75 8.03 3.39
N ASN A 202 -19.00 8.99 2.49
CA ASN A 202 -19.63 8.74 1.19
C ASN A 202 -18.73 9.24 0.06
N GLU A 203 -17.84 8.37 -0.39
CA GLU A 203 -16.80 8.70 -1.37
C GLU A 203 -17.30 8.50 -2.81
N SER A 204 -16.93 9.43 -3.67
CA SER A 204 -17.03 9.28 -5.12
C SER A 204 -15.81 8.53 -5.66
N VAL A 205 -15.89 8.04 -6.90
CA VAL A 205 -14.73 7.48 -7.61
C VAL A 205 -13.57 8.47 -7.68
N SER A 206 -13.86 9.77 -7.82
CA SER A 206 -12.85 10.83 -7.82
C SER A 206 -12.11 10.95 -6.49
N ASP A 207 -12.81 10.79 -5.37
CA ASP A 207 -12.20 10.84 -4.04
C ASP A 207 -11.24 9.64 -3.85
N VAL A 208 -11.69 8.43 -4.22
CA VAL A 208 -10.85 7.22 -4.21
C VAL A 208 -9.62 7.39 -5.11
N PHE A 209 -9.81 7.94 -6.32
CA PHE A 209 -8.74 8.17 -7.27
C PHE A 209 -7.64 9.10 -6.71
N VAL A 210 -8.02 10.16 -5.99
CA VAL A 210 -7.05 11.07 -5.36
C VAL A 210 -6.20 10.32 -4.34
N ARG A 211 -6.81 9.56 -3.43
CA ARG A 211 -6.06 8.87 -2.37
C ARG A 211 -5.19 7.72 -2.88
N VAL A 212 -5.63 6.95 -3.87
CA VAL A 212 -4.77 5.91 -4.48
C VAL A 212 -3.62 6.53 -5.30
N THR A 213 -3.81 7.72 -5.88
CA THR A 213 -2.72 8.46 -6.53
C THR A 213 -1.69 8.97 -5.50
N GLN A 214 -2.14 9.39 -4.32
CA GLN A 214 -1.27 9.75 -3.21
C GLN A 214 -0.50 8.54 -2.67
N LEU A 215 -1.16 7.39 -2.54
CA LEU A 215 -0.48 6.12 -2.22
C LEU A 215 0.63 5.83 -3.23
N MET A 216 0.34 5.88 -4.53
CA MET A 216 1.35 5.65 -5.57
C MET A 216 2.50 6.67 -5.51
N SER A 217 2.20 7.93 -5.16
CA SER A 217 3.24 8.94 -4.93
C SER A 217 4.19 8.53 -3.81
N ILE A 218 3.69 7.95 -2.72
CA ILE A 218 4.49 7.43 -1.62
C ILE A 218 5.32 6.23 -2.09
N LEU A 219 4.68 5.25 -2.73
CA LEU A 219 5.34 4.02 -3.15
C LEU A 219 6.45 4.27 -4.18
N GLU A 220 6.20 5.13 -5.17
CA GLU A 220 7.18 5.47 -6.22
C GLU A 220 8.32 6.38 -5.75
N THR A 221 8.20 6.99 -4.57
CA THR A 221 9.26 7.82 -3.97
C THR A 221 10.04 7.08 -2.89
N GLN A 222 9.40 6.20 -2.13
CA GLN A 222 10.05 5.44 -1.06
C GLN A 222 10.79 4.20 -1.57
N TYR A 223 10.29 3.58 -2.63
CA TYR A 223 10.87 2.36 -3.21
C TYR A 223 11.41 2.61 -4.61
N SER A 224 12.43 1.83 -5.00
CA SER A 224 13.00 1.90 -6.34
C SER A 224 13.44 0.52 -6.82
N GLU A 225 12.90 0.10 -7.96
CA GLU A 225 13.17 -1.20 -8.57
C GLU A 225 12.77 -2.40 -7.69
N ASP A 226 11.91 -2.14 -6.69
CA ASP A 226 11.38 -3.12 -5.76
C ASP A 226 10.08 -3.74 -6.28
N THR A 227 9.65 -4.81 -5.62
CA THR A 227 8.29 -5.35 -5.77
C THR A 227 7.42 -4.98 -4.59
N VAL A 228 6.26 -4.41 -4.86
CA VAL A 228 5.26 -4.00 -3.88
C VAL A 228 3.96 -4.75 -4.14
N VAL A 229 3.41 -5.39 -3.10
CA VAL A 229 2.11 -6.05 -3.14
C VAL A 229 1.13 -5.19 -2.35
N ILE A 230 0.18 -4.57 -3.05
CA ILE A 230 -0.87 -3.74 -2.45
C ILE A 230 -2.03 -4.67 -2.09
N VAL A 231 -2.39 -4.73 -0.81
CA VAL A 231 -3.49 -5.57 -0.31
C VAL A 231 -4.64 -4.68 0.15
N SER A 232 -5.72 -4.68 -0.62
CA SER A 232 -6.88 -3.82 -0.35
C SER A 232 -8.08 -4.62 0.21
N PRO A 233 -8.88 -4.03 1.12
CA PRO A 233 -10.09 -4.66 1.65
C PRO A 233 -11.18 -4.83 0.60
N ASP A 234 -11.23 -4.00 -0.43
CA ASP A 234 -12.32 -3.95 -1.40
C ASP A 234 -11.78 -3.87 -2.84
N SER A 235 -12.71 -3.89 -3.80
CA SER A 235 -12.36 -3.80 -5.22
C SER A 235 -12.09 -2.35 -5.65
N ASP A 236 -12.72 -1.36 -5.03
CA ASP A 236 -12.76 0.01 -5.56
C ASP A 236 -11.38 0.64 -5.56
N ASN A 237 -10.61 0.48 -4.48
CA ASN A 237 -9.22 0.92 -4.42
C ASN A 237 -8.38 0.41 -5.60
N LEU A 238 -8.43 -0.91 -5.84
CA LEU A 238 -7.59 -1.57 -6.84
C LEU A 238 -8.06 -1.27 -8.26
N SER A 239 -9.37 -1.31 -8.50
CA SER A 239 -9.97 -1.06 -9.80
C SER A 239 -9.81 0.40 -10.25
N VAL A 240 -9.97 1.36 -9.33
CA VAL A 240 -9.75 2.79 -9.60
C VAL A 240 -8.27 3.08 -9.83
N LEU A 241 -7.39 2.48 -9.02
CA LEU A 241 -5.94 2.55 -9.24
C LEU A 241 -5.56 2.02 -10.62
N GLN A 242 -6.04 0.82 -10.97
CA GLN A 242 -5.73 0.18 -12.25
C GLN A 242 -6.28 1.01 -13.42
N ALA A 243 -7.51 1.51 -13.33
CA ALA A 243 -8.09 2.40 -14.34
C ALA A 243 -7.24 3.67 -14.53
N GLY A 244 -6.80 4.28 -13.42
CA GLY A 244 -5.94 5.46 -13.42
C GLY A 244 -4.60 5.25 -14.13
N VAL A 245 -3.94 4.13 -13.82
CA VAL A 245 -2.64 3.77 -14.42
C VAL A 245 -2.77 3.47 -15.91
N GLN A 246 -3.86 2.81 -16.31
CA GLN A 246 -4.14 2.45 -17.71
C GLN A 246 -4.73 3.62 -18.52
N GLY A 247 -5.00 4.77 -17.89
CA GLY A 247 -5.67 5.89 -18.53
C GLY A 247 -7.10 5.55 -18.99
N LEU A 248 -7.73 4.54 -18.38
CA LEU A 248 -9.14 4.21 -18.59
C LEU A 248 -10.02 5.31 -17.98
N ASP A 249 -11.15 5.59 -18.62
CA ASP A 249 -12.20 6.41 -18.03
C ASP A 249 -12.61 5.85 -16.67
N LEU A 250 -12.44 6.63 -15.59
CA LEU A 250 -12.70 6.18 -14.22
C LEU A 250 -14.15 5.75 -14.00
N ARG A 251 -15.11 6.20 -14.83
CA ARG A 251 -16.50 5.71 -14.80
C ARG A 251 -16.63 4.23 -15.14
N ARG A 252 -15.60 3.65 -15.78
CA ARG A 252 -15.52 2.26 -16.20
C ARG A 252 -14.69 1.40 -15.25
N HIS A 253 -14.31 1.91 -14.07
CA HIS A 253 -13.48 1.15 -13.13
C HIS A 253 -14.10 -0.20 -12.73
N SER A 254 -15.44 -0.32 -12.70
CA SER A 254 -16.14 -1.57 -12.38
C SER A 254 -15.89 -2.70 -13.40
N GLU A 255 -15.46 -2.38 -14.63
CA GLU A 255 -15.00 -3.39 -15.60
C GLU A 255 -13.70 -4.08 -15.14
N LEU A 256 -12.95 -3.43 -14.26
CA LEU A 256 -11.75 -3.93 -13.61
C LEU A 256 -12.02 -4.47 -12.21
N TYR A 257 -13.26 -4.82 -11.88
CA TYR A 257 -13.65 -5.38 -10.57
C TYR A 257 -12.75 -6.55 -10.17
N PHE A 258 -12.31 -6.58 -8.91
CA PHE A 258 -11.54 -7.67 -8.32
C PHE A 258 -12.45 -8.55 -7.48
N GLY A 259 -12.46 -9.86 -7.70
CA GLY A 259 -13.09 -10.82 -6.79
C GLY A 259 -12.31 -11.04 -5.49
N PRO A 260 -12.93 -11.56 -4.42
CA PRO A 260 -12.24 -11.85 -3.16
C PRO A 260 -11.07 -12.83 -3.35
N GLY A 261 -9.88 -12.44 -2.89
CA GLY A 261 -8.63 -13.18 -3.08
C GLY A 261 -8.06 -13.15 -4.50
N GLU A 262 -8.55 -12.26 -5.36
CA GLU A 262 -7.99 -12.09 -6.71
C GLU A 262 -6.63 -11.37 -6.65
N VAL A 263 -5.72 -11.82 -7.51
CA VAL A 263 -4.37 -11.26 -7.68
C VAL A 263 -4.19 -10.83 -9.13
N ARG A 264 -3.70 -9.62 -9.35
CA ARG A 264 -3.28 -9.13 -10.68
C ARG A 264 -1.90 -8.49 -10.61
N LEU A 265 -1.13 -8.65 -11.68
CA LEU A 265 0.02 -7.80 -11.95
C LEU A 265 -0.51 -6.47 -12.51
N LEU A 266 -0.07 -5.34 -11.96
CA LEU A 266 -0.28 -4.05 -12.59
C LEU A 266 0.76 -3.89 -13.70
N ASP A 267 0.36 -4.28 -14.91
CA ASP A 267 1.26 -4.37 -16.06
C ASP A 267 1.70 -2.98 -16.54
N ALA A 268 3.01 -2.75 -16.57
CA ALA A 268 3.57 -1.50 -17.08
C ALA A 268 3.31 -1.31 -18.58
N ASP A 269 3.15 -2.40 -19.34
CA ASP A 269 2.85 -2.36 -20.77
C ASP A 269 1.39 -1.93 -21.04
N SER A 270 0.54 -1.98 -20.02
CA SER A 270 -0.85 -1.48 -20.09
C SER A 270 -0.95 0.05 -19.93
N ILE A 271 0.16 0.73 -19.65
CA ILE A 271 0.22 2.18 -19.53
C ILE A 271 0.15 2.80 -20.94
N PRO A 272 -0.74 3.78 -21.19
CA PRO A 272 -0.87 4.39 -22.49
C PRO A 272 0.40 5.16 -22.85
N VAL A 273 0.84 5.01 -24.10
CA VAL A 273 1.99 5.78 -24.62
C VAL A 273 1.67 7.26 -24.50
N TYR A 274 2.41 7.94 -23.63
CA TYR A 274 2.26 9.38 -23.43
C TYR A 274 2.54 10.10 -24.74
N LYS A 275 1.50 10.67 -25.34
CA LYS A 275 1.66 11.67 -26.37
C LYS A 275 2.00 12.96 -25.65
N GLN A 276 3.26 13.39 -25.72
CA GLN A 276 3.62 14.73 -25.27
C GLN A 276 2.58 15.69 -25.84
N PRO A 277 1.85 16.46 -24.99
CA PRO A 277 1.10 17.58 -25.53
C PRO A 277 2.10 18.42 -26.30
N ALA A 278 1.75 18.88 -27.50
CA ALA A 278 2.64 19.71 -28.30
C ALA A 278 3.01 20.93 -27.46
N SER A 279 4.14 20.86 -26.75
CA SER A 279 4.57 21.82 -25.73
C SER A 279 5.09 23.12 -26.35
N ALA A 280 4.59 23.44 -27.54
CA ALA A 280 4.87 24.64 -28.31
C ALA A 280 3.66 25.60 -28.39
N VAL A 281 2.48 25.23 -27.87
CA VAL A 281 1.26 26.05 -28.10
C VAL A 281 1.03 27.13 -27.05
N TYR A 282 1.48 26.97 -25.79
CA TYR A 282 1.35 28.02 -24.78
C TYR A 282 2.72 28.59 -24.37
N LYS A 283 3.23 29.51 -25.19
CA LYS A 283 4.19 30.51 -24.70
C LYS A 283 3.36 31.59 -24.01
N CYS A 284 3.33 31.62 -22.68
CA CYS A 284 2.82 32.79 -21.99
C CYS A 284 3.75 33.96 -22.30
N THR A 285 3.29 34.85 -23.16
CA THR A 285 4.07 36.00 -23.62
C THR A 285 4.05 37.16 -22.64
N ASN A 286 3.16 37.15 -21.62
CA ASN A 286 3.02 38.26 -20.68
C ASN A 286 2.66 37.84 -19.23
N PRO A 287 3.62 37.30 -18.44
CA PRO A 287 3.40 37.08 -17.02
C PRO A 287 3.11 38.40 -16.28
N PRO A 288 2.17 38.45 -15.31
CA PRO A 288 1.55 37.31 -14.61
C PRO A 288 0.18 36.85 -15.14
N ASN A 289 -0.41 37.53 -16.12
CA ASN A 289 -1.70 37.14 -16.69
C ASN A 289 -1.50 36.34 -17.98
N CYS A 290 -1.49 35.03 -17.82
CA CYS A 290 -1.52 34.06 -18.91
C CYS A 290 -2.96 33.53 -19.02
N ASP A 291 -3.84 34.25 -19.72
CA ASP A 291 -5.12 33.68 -20.17
C ASP A 291 -4.91 32.82 -21.44
#